data_AF-A0AAE5MSD6-F1
#
_entry.id   AF-A0AAE5MSD6-F1
#
_cell.length_a   1.000
_cell.length_b   1.000
_cell.length_c   1.000
_cell.angle_alpha   90.00
_cell.angle_beta   90.00
_cell.angle_gamma   90.00
#
_symmetry.space_group_name_H-M   'P 1'
#
loop_
_entity.id
_entity.type
_entity.pdbx_description
1 polymer ?
#
loop_
_entity_poly.entity_id
_entity_poly.type
_entity_poly.pdbx_seq_one_letter_code
_entity_poly.pdbx_strand_id
1 'polypeptide(L)'
;MNKKAILAVSFGTTYPETREKTIGATEKKISKEFPDYDVFRAFTSTIVRKRIYKNEGIKVDSIQEALDKLRAQGYEEVYLQSLHIIPGIEYQLVQNAIDGYSPQFKKLVATPPLLDKFADYEQLVNFLKKQSAYLPSGKAILWMGHGTAHSAFTTYACLDHMLAGTKSYVGAVESYPDVHDEIKRLKHAKVEKVYMQPLMMVAGNHAHNDMASDQPNSWKTVLKEND
;
A
#
# COMPACT_ATOMS: atom_id res chain seq x y z
N MET A 1 4.64 -7.99 -34.48
CA MET A 1 3.83 -8.35 -33.30
C MET A 1 3.72 -7.10 -32.44
N ASN A 2 2.51 -6.69 -32.03
CA ASN A 2 2.35 -5.54 -31.13
C ASN A 2 2.87 -5.93 -29.75
N LYS A 3 3.97 -5.30 -29.31
CA LYS A 3 4.52 -5.48 -27.97
C LYS A 3 3.58 -4.87 -26.94
N LYS A 4 3.27 -5.63 -25.89
CA LYS A 4 2.43 -5.20 -24.77
C LYS A 4 3.23 -5.21 -23.49
N ALA A 5 3.05 -4.17 -22.67
CA ALA A 5 3.72 -4.08 -21.38
C ALA A 5 2.72 -3.93 -20.24
N ILE A 6 3.07 -4.51 -19.09
CA ILE A 6 2.48 -4.14 -17.81
C ILE A 6 3.51 -3.35 -17.01
N LEU A 7 3.18 -2.13 -16.63
CA LEU A 7 3.99 -1.31 -15.74
C LEU A 7 3.42 -1.41 -14.32
N ALA A 8 4.04 -2.21 -13.47
CA ALA A 8 3.68 -2.31 -12.06
C ALA A 8 4.24 -1.11 -11.28
N VAL A 9 3.35 -0.36 -10.64
CA VAL A 9 3.69 0.90 -9.97
C VAL A 9 3.33 0.83 -8.50
N SER A 10 4.32 1.08 -7.64
CA SER A 10 4.15 1.12 -6.18
C SER A 10 4.79 2.37 -5.58
N PHE A 11 4.49 2.67 -4.32
CA PHE A 11 5.25 3.68 -3.57
C PHE A 11 6.75 3.34 -3.51
N GLY A 12 7.06 2.05 -3.37
CA GLY A 12 8.40 1.51 -3.21
C GLY A 12 8.82 1.38 -1.75
N THR A 13 10.00 0.79 -1.53
CA THR A 13 10.62 0.71 -0.20
C THR A 13 12.14 0.62 -0.30
N THR A 14 12.83 1.22 0.67
CA THR A 14 14.28 1.13 0.80
C THR A 14 14.75 -0.13 1.51
N TYR A 15 13.82 -1.01 1.93
CA TYR A 15 14.12 -2.27 2.63
C TYR A 15 14.15 -3.42 1.61
N PRO A 16 15.32 -3.97 1.24
CA PRO A 16 15.42 -4.92 0.12
C PRO A 16 14.62 -6.21 0.35
N GLU A 17 14.63 -6.74 1.57
CA GLU A 17 13.94 -8.00 1.89
C GLU A 17 12.42 -7.89 1.69
N THR A 18 11.79 -6.86 2.28
CA THR A 18 10.35 -6.66 2.11
C THR A 18 10.01 -6.27 0.67
N ARG A 19 10.89 -5.51 -0.01
CA ARG A 19 10.74 -5.18 -1.44
C ARG A 19 10.61 -6.43 -2.30
N GLU A 20 11.45 -7.44 -2.09
CA GLU A 20 11.39 -8.70 -2.84
C GLU A 20 10.20 -9.57 -2.42
N LYS A 21 9.90 -9.68 -1.12
CA LYS A 21 8.82 -10.53 -0.61
C LYS A 21 7.41 -10.03 -0.94
N THR A 22 7.26 -8.74 -1.29
CA THR A 22 5.94 -8.12 -1.52
C THR A 22 5.80 -7.59 -2.94
N ILE A 23 6.46 -6.48 -3.27
CA ILE A 23 6.44 -5.85 -4.60
C ILE A 23 6.99 -6.83 -5.64
N GLY A 24 8.19 -7.36 -5.43
CA GLY A 24 8.82 -8.31 -6.36
C GLY A 24 8.03 -9.60 -6.51
N ALA A 25 7.46 -10.14 -5.43
CA ALA A 25 6.58 -11.30 -5.49
C ALA A 25 5.30 -11.03 -6.29
N THR A 26 4.73 -9.84 -6.16
CA THR A 26 3.52 -9.42 -6.88
C THR A 26 3.81 -9.24 -8.37
N GLU A 27 4.90 -8.58 -8.71
CA GLU A 27 5.36 -8.43 -10.10
C GLU A 27 5.65 -9.79 -10.76
N LYS A 28 6.32 -10.71 -10.05
CA LYS A 28 6.54 -12.09 -10.53
C LYS A 28 5.22 -12.82 -10.76
N LYS A 29 4.23 -12.63 -9.88
CA LYS A 29 2.89 -13.22 -10.05
C LYS A 29 2.18 -12.65 -11.27
N ILE A 30 2.25 -11.32 -11.47
CA ILE A 30 1.71 -10.66 -12.68
C ILE A 30 2.37 -11.23 -13.93
N SER A 31 3.70 -11.30 -13.96
CA SER A 31 4.44 -11.84 -15.12
C SER A 31 4.07 -13.29 -15.42
N LYS A 32 3.81 -14.11 -14.39
CA LYS A 32 3.38 -15.50 -14.56
C LYS A 32 1.95 -15.61 -15.12
N GLU A 33 1.04 -14.75 -14.68
CA GLU A 33 -0.37 -14.76 -15.10
C GLU A 33 -0.57 -14.17 -16.50
N PHE A 34 0.30 -13.23 -16.89
CA PHE A 34 0.25 -12.53 -18.17
C PHE A 34 1.54 -12.76 -18.98
N PRO A 35 1.81 -14.00 -19.45
CA PRO A 35 3.06 -14.35 -20.12
C PRO A 35 3.27 -13.63 -21.46
N ASP A 36 2.20 -13.12 -22.07
CA ASP A 36 2.25 -12.35 -23.32
C ASP A 36 2.63 -10.86 -23.10
N TYR A 37 2.86 -10.45 -21.86
CA TYR A 37 3.16 -9.07 -21.48
C TYR A 37 4.53 -8.98 -20.82
N ASP A 38 5.35 -8.04 -21.29
CA ASP A 38 6.60 -7.70 -20.61
C ASP A 38 6.29 -6.86 -19.36
N VAL A 39 6.77 -7.30 -18.19
CA VAL A 39 6.49 -6.64 -16.90
C VAL A 39 7.64 -5.73 -16.50
N PHE A 40 7.32 -4.46 -16.23
CA PHE A 40 8.25 -3.43 -15.80
C PHE A 40 7.87 -2.88 -14.43
N ARG A 41 8.85 -2.30 -13.73
CA ARG A 41 8.69 -1.69 -12.41
C ARG A 41 8.91 -0.19 -12.48
N ALA A 42 8.05 0.57 -11.81
CA ALA A 42 8.34 1.96 -11.44
C ALA A 42 7.89 2.26 -10.01
N PHE A 43 8.58 3.17 -9.33
CA PHE A 43 8.18 3.66 -8.02
C PHE A 43 7.72 5.11 -8.09
N THR A 44 6.72 5.49 -7.29
CA THR A 44 6.23 6.88 -7.23
C THR A 44 7.09 7.75 -6.32
N SER A 45 7.61 7.21 -5.21
CA SER A 45 8.40 7.97 -4.24
C SER A 45 9.80 8.30 -4.72
N THR A 46 10.04 9.58 -5.02
CA THR A 46 11.36 10.10 -5.39
C THR A 46 12.40 9.89 -4.27
N ILE A 47 11.99 9.99 -3.01
CA ILE A 47 12.88 9.79 -1.86
C ILE A 47 13.34 8.33 -1.82
N VAL A 48 12.42 7.38 -1.98
CA VAL A 48 12.75 5.95 -2.02
C VAL A 48 13.69 5.64 -3.18
N ARG A 49 13.37 6.08 -4.42
CA ARG A 49 14.23 5.82 -5.59
C ARG A 49 15.65 6.36 -5.40
N LYS A 50 15.78 7.60 -4.90
CA LYS A 50 17.09 8.22 -4.62
C LYS A 50 17.87 7.47 -3.54
N ARG A 51 17.22 7.03 -2.46
CA ARG A 51 17.87 6.29 -1.37
C ARG A 51 18.33 4.90 -1.82
N ILE A 52 17.52 4.19 -2.60
CA ILE A 52 17.91 2.90 -3.20
C ILE A 52 19.14 3.08 -4.07
N TYR A 53 19.15 4.07 -4.97
CA TYR A 53 20.30 4.32 -5.82
C TYR A 53 21.56 4.66 -5.01
N LYS A 54 21.43 5.56 -4.01
CA LYS A 54 22.55 5.98 -3.16
C LYS A 54 23.15 4.82 -2.36
N ASN A 55 22.31 3.95 -1.81
CA ASN A 55 22.75 2.93 -0.85
C ASN A 55 23.06 1.58 -1.50
N GLU A 56 22.42 1.28 -2.64
CA GLU A 56 22.47 -0.04 -3.30
C GLU A 56 23.01 0.04 -4.74
N GLY A 57 23.16 1.23 -5.32
CA GLY A 57 23.53 1.40 -6.74
C GLY A 57 22.44 1.01 -7.74
N ILE A 58 21.26 0.62 -7.26
CA ILE A 58 20.14 0.15 -8.11
C ILE A 58 19.32 1.36 -8.57
N LYS A 59 19.23 1.56 -9.90
CA LYS A 59 18.33 2.55 -10.47
C LYS A 59 16.92 1.95 -10.62
N VAL A 60 15.97 2.52 -9.88
CA VAL A 60 14.53 2.27 -10.09
C VAL A 60 13.94 3.49 -10.79
N ASP A 61 13.12 3.26 -11.81
CA ASP A 61 12.54 4.33 -12.61
C ASP A 61 11.35 5.00 -11.91
N SER A 62 11.15 6.29 -12.19
CA SER A 62 9.86 6.95 -12.06
C SER A 62 8.86 6.46 -13.11
N ILE A 63 7.57 6.78 -12.95
CA ILE A 63 6.56 6.43 -13.95
C ILE A 63 6.94 7.03 -15.32
N GLN A 64 7.36 8.31 -15.33
CA GLN A 64 7.75 9.03 -16.54
C GLN A 64 8.96 8.38 -17.22
N GLU A 65 10.03 8.10 -16.48
CA GLU A 65 11.21 7.42 -17.01
C GLU A 65 10.86 6.03 -17.60
N ALA A 66 9.97 5.29 -16.93
CA ALA A 66 9.53 3.98 -17.42
C ALA A 66 8.71 4.10 -18.71
N LEU A 67 7.76 5.03 -18.78
CA LEU A 67 6.95 5.26 -19.98
C LEU A 67 7.80 5.75 -21.15
N ASP A 68 8.77 6.64 -20.93
CA ASP A 68 9.71 7.09 -21.96
C ASP A 68 10.54 5.93 -22.52
N LYS A 69 11.03 5.04 -21.63
CA LYS A 69 11.75 3.83 -22.05
C LYS A 69 10.86 2.86 -22.83
N LEU A 70 9.63 2.64 -22.39
CA LEU A 70 8.67 1.76 -23.08
C LEU A 70 8.37 2.28 -24.49
N ARG A 71 8.12 3.58 -24.63
CA ARG A 71 7.93 4.21 -25.94
C ARG A 71 9.15 4.04 -26.83
N ALA A 72 10.35 4.32 -26.30
CA ALA A 72 11.60 4.17 -27.06
C ALA A 72 11.87 2.72 -27.49
N GLN A 73 11.36 1.74 -26.75
CA GLN A 73 11.46 0.31 -27.07
C GLN A 73 10.34 -0.21 -28.00
N GLY A 74 9.43 0.68 -28.43
CA GLY A 74 8.36 0.36 -29.37
C GLY A 74 7.14 -0.32 -28.75
N TYR A 75 6.92 -0.20 -27.44
CA TYR A 75 5.65 -0.62 -26.83
C TYR A 75 4.55 0.39 -27.16
N GLU A 76 3.47 -0.09 -27.75
CA GLU A 76 2.33 0.75 -28.14
C GLU A 76 1.11 0.56 -27.23
N GLU A 77 1.04 -0.57 -26.52
CA GLU A 77 0.00 -0.89 -25.54
C GLU A 77 0.64 -1.11 -24.16
N VAL A 78 0.32 -0.23 -23.20
CA VAL A 78 0.85 -0.27 -21.84
C VAL A 78 -0.31 -0.25 -20.84
N TYR A 79 -0.28 -1.20 -19.91
CA TYR A 79 -1.25 -1.33 -18.82
C TYR A 79 -0.53 -1.06 -17.51
N LEU A 80 -0.91 0.00 -16.81
CA LEU A 80 -0.27 0.43 -15.59
C LEU A 80 -1.02 -0.17 -14.39
N GLN A 81 -0.41 -1.15 -13.72
CA GLN A 81 -0.99 -1.79 -12.54
C GLN A 81 -0.57 -1.02 -11.29
N SER A 82 -1.53 -0.33 -10.67
CA SER A 82 -1.31 0.33 -9.38
C SER A 82 -1.22 -0.73 -8.26
N LEU A 83 -0.20 -0.64 -7.43
CA LEU A 83 -0.03 -1.45 -6.20
C LEU A 83 -0.27 -0.59 -4.94
N HIS A 84 -0.98 0.53 -5.08
CA HIS A 84 -1.38 1.38 -3.97
C HIS A 84 -2.64 0.82 -3.30
N ILE A 85 -2.80 1.11 -2.01
CA ILE A 85 -3.98 0.66 -1.25
C ILE A 85 -5.17 1.59 -1.50
N ILE A 86 -4.94 2.91 -1.55
CA ILE A 86 -6.00 3.93 -1.62
C ILE A 86 -5.79 4.87 -2.81
N PRO A 87 -6.86 5.55 -3.30
CA PRO A 87 -6.79 6.58 -4.33
C PRO A 87 -6.33 7.93 -3.72
N GLY A 88 -5.15 7.91 -3.09
CA GLY A 88 -4.54 9.09 -2.46
C GLY A 88 -3.58 9.84 -3.38
N ILE A 89 -2.72 10.66 -2.78
CA ILE A 89 -1.72 11.49 -3.47
C ILE A 89 -0.88 10.66 -4.47
N GLU A 90 -0.41 9.50 -4.04
CA GLU A 90 0.44 8.63 -4.87
C GLU A 90 -0.29 8.04 -6.08
N TYR A 91 -1.59 7.75 -5.95
CA TYR A 91 -2.40 7.32 -7.08
C TYR A 91 -2.71 8.48 -8.02
N GLN A 92 -2.84 9.71 -7.52
CA GLN A 92 -2.96 10.89 -8.38
C GLN A 92 -1.73 11.07 -9.28
N LEU A 93 -0.52 10.71 -8.81
CA LEU A 93 0.68 10.71 -9.66
C LEU A 93 0.57 9.71 -10.82
N VAL A 94 -0.09 8.57 -10.60
CA VAL A 94 -0.41 7.60 -11.65
C VAL A 94 -1.38 8.22 -12.65
N GLN A 95 -2.49 8.79 -12.19
CA GLN A 95 -3.48 9.43 -13.06
C GLN A 95 -2.87 10.55 -13.90
N ASN A 96 -2.09 11.44 -13.29
CA ASN A 96 -1.41 12.53 -14.00
C ASN A 96 -0.44 12.00 -15.08
N ALA A 97 0.21 10.85 -14.83
CA ALA A 97 1.08 10.22 -15.82
C ALA A 97 0.28 9.62 -16.98
N ILE A 98 -0.88 9.01 -16.72
CA ILE A 98 -1.80 8.55 -17.76
C ILE A 98 -2.22 9.73 -18.64
N ASP A 99 -2.73 10.81 -18.04
CA ASP A 99 -3.20 12.00 -18.77
C ASP A 99 -2.10 12.61 -19.65
N GLY A 100 -0.87 12.70 -19.14
CA GLY A 100 0.26 13.29 -19.85
C GLY A 100 0.85 12.42 -20.96
N TYR A 101 0.71 11.09 -20.88
CA TYR A 101 1.34 10.16 -21.83
C TYR A 101 0.36 9.44 -22.76
N SER A 102 -0.94 9.43 -22.47
CA SER A 102 -1.92 8.70 -23.29
C SER A 102 -1.88 9.04 -24.79
N PRO A 103 -1.68 10.30 -25.23
CA PRO A 103 -1.55 10.62 -26.66
C PRO A 103 -0.33 9.97 -27.35
N GLN A 104 0.64 9.47 -26.59
CA GLN A 104 1.88 8.89 -27.11
C GLN A 104 1.83 7.37 -27.28
N PHE A 105 0.75 6.73 -26.87
CA PHE A 105 0.54 5.28 -26.96
C PHE A 105 -0.76 4.99 -27.72
N LYS A 106 -0.85 3.83 -28.37
CA LYS A 106 -2.13 3.35 -28.92
C LYS A 106 -3.11 3.02 -27.80
N LYS A 107 -2.58 2.51 -26.68
CA LYS A 107 -3.34 2.27 -25.47
C LYS A 107 -2.45 2.48 -24.24
N LEU A 108 -2.84 3.41 -23.38
CA LEU A 108 -2.27 3.59 -22.06
C LEU A 108 -3.42 3.71 -21.06
N VAL A 109 -3.51 2.75 -20.15
CA VAL A 109 -4.58 2.71 -19.14
C VAL A 109 -4.00 2.31 -17.79
N ALA A 110 -4.55 2.85 -16.70
CA ALA A 110 -4.22 2.44 -15.34
C ALA A 110 -5.36 1.65 -14.70
N THR A 111 -5.01 0.67 -13.87
CA THR A 111 -5.96 0.02 -12.97
C THR A 111 -6.23 0.91 -11.76
N PRO A 112 -7.41 0.83 -11.13
CA PRO A 112 -7.63 1.39 -9.81
C PRO A 112 -6.63 0.86 -8.77
N PRO A 113 -6.43 1.56 -7.63
CA PRO A 113 -5.76 1.00 -6.46
C PRO A 113 -6.60 -0.12 -5.83
N LEU A 114 -6.12 -0.72 -4.74
CA LEU A 114 -6.82 -1.83 -4.06
C LEU A 114 -8.24 -1.46 -3.63
N LEU A 115 -8.45 -0.24 -3.13
CA LEU A 115 -9.73 0.22 -2.59
C LEU A 115 -10.28 1.39 -3.40
N ASP A 116 -11.13 1.10 -4.38
CA ASP A 116 -11.70 2.12 -5.27
C ASP A 116 -13.23 2.17 -5.18
N LYS A 117 -13.88 1.01 -5.26
CA LYS A 117 -15.33 0.86 -5.16
C LYS A 117 -15.74 0.11 -3.90
N PHE A 118 -17.00 0.26 -3.51
CA PHE A 118 -17.57 -0.40 -2.32
C PHE A 118 -17.28 -1.92 -2.24
N ALA A 119 -17.39 -2.63 -3.38
CA ALA A 119 -17.12 -4.07 -3.43
C ALA A 119 -15.67 -4.45 -3.05
N ASP A 120 -14.70 -3.54 -3.23
CA ASP A 120 -13.32 -3.78 -2.82
C ASP A 120 -13.16 -3.64 -1.30
N TYR A 121 -13.87 -2.69 -0.70
CA TYR A 121 -13.96 -2.53 0.76
C TYR A 121 -14.60 -3.78 1.38
N GLU A 122 -15.70 -4.28 0.83
CA GLU A 122 -16.33 -5.51 1.33
C GLU A 122 -15.38 -6.71 1.28
N GLN A 123 -14.63 -6.86 0.19
CA GLN A 123 -13.63 -7.93 0.06
C GLN A 123 -12.53 -7.81 1.12
N LEU A 124 -11.96 -6.61 1.30
CA LEU A 124 -10.92 -6.39 2.29
C LEU A 124 -11.47 -6.57 3.71
N VAL A 125 -12.61 -5.99 4.03
CA VAL A 125 -13.26 -6.14 5.35
C VAL A 125 -13.51 -7.60 5.66
N ASN A 126 -14.01 -8.39 4.71
CA ASN A 126 -14.21 -9.83 4.89
C ASN A 126 -12.89 -10.57 5.14
N PHE A 127 -11.82 -10.18 4.45
CA PHE A 127 -10.48 -10.71 4.72
C PHE A 127 -10.02 -10.36 6.15
N LEU A 128 -10.07 -9.09 6.55
CA LEU A 128 -9.62 -8.63 7.88
C LEU A 128 -10.45 -9.27 9.01
N LYS A 129 -11.77 -9.40 8.84
CA LYS A 129 -12.66 -10.12 9.77
C LYS A 129 -12.20 -11.55 9.99
N LYS A 130 -11.86 -12.28 8.92
CA LYS A 130 -11.38 -13.67 9.02
C LYS A 130 -10.05 -13.76 9.75
N GLN A 131 -9.16 -12.77 9.60
CA GLN A 131 -7.87 -12.74 10.29
C GLN A 131 -8.00 -12.59 11.81
N SER A 132 -9.07 -11.97 12.31
CA SER A 132 -9.28 -11.78 13.76
C SER A 132 -10.34 -12.71 14.36
N ALA A 133 -11.15 -13.38 13.55
CA ALA A 133 -12.27 -14.21 14.00
C ALA A 133 -11.85 -15.35 14.96
N TYR A 134 -10.67 -15.94 14.77
CA TYR A 134 -10.18 -17.05 15.58
C TYR A 134 -9.50 -16.61 16.89
N LEU A 135 -9.32 -15.31 17.11
CA LEU A 135 -8.70 -14.82 18.33
C LEU A 135 -9.58 -15.12 19.54
N PRO A 136 -9.01 -15.52 20.69
CA PRO A 136 -9.73 -15.62 21.97
C PRO A 136 -10.41 -14.31 22.41
N SER A 137 -11.23 -14.37 23.46
CA SER A 137 -11.70 -13.15 24.12
C SER A 137 -10.52 -12.32 24.64
N GLY A 138 -10.70 -10.99 24.71
CA GLY A 138 -9.65 -10.07 25.16
C GLY A 138 -8.51 -9.87 24.15
N LYS A 139 -8.59 -10.40 22.92
CA LYS A 139 -7.55 -10.22 21.90
C LYS A 139 -8.08 -9.57 20.64
N ALA A 140 -7.27 -8.69 20.04
CA ALA A 140 -7.62 -7.99 18.80
C ALA A 140 -6.41 -7.81 17.86
N ILE A 141 -6.70 -7.48 16.60
CA ILE A 141 -5.71 -7.01 15.62
C ILE A 141 -5.91 -5.51 15.42
N LEU A 142 -4.83 -4.74 15.53
CA LEU A 142 -4.78 -3.34 15.13
C LEU A 142 -4.00 -3.21 13.81
N TRP A 143 -4.70 -2.83 12.77
CA TRP A 143 -4.18 -2.64 11.42
C TRP A 143 -3.67 -1.22 11.25
N MET A 144 -2.39 -1.06 10.90
CA MET A 144 -1.75 0.24 10.74
C MET A 144 -1.65 0.61 9.26
N GLY A 145 -2.53 1.49 8.79
CA GLY A 145 -2.44 2.17 7.52
C GLY A 145 -1.37 3.28 7.54
N HIS A 146 -0.95 3.72 6.35
CA HIS A 146 -0.03 4.85 6.25
C HIS A 146 -0.70 6.17 6.68
N GLY A 147 -1.93 6.39 6.23
CA GLY A 147 -2.57 7.71 6.31
C GLY A 147 -2.21 8.61 5.14
N THR A 148 -2.94 9.71 4.99
CA THR A 148 -2.66 10.73 3.98
C THR A 148 -3.37 12.04 4.33
N ALA A 149 -2.81 13.18 3.89
CA ALA A 149 -3.50 14.48 3.95
C ALA A 149 -4.59 14.64 2.86
N HIS A 150 -4.66 13.71 1.90
CA HIS A 150 -5.71 13.70 0.87
C HIS A 150 -7.06 13.25 1.44
N SER A 151 -8.18 13.67 0.83
CA SER A 151 -9.54 13.26 1.24
C SER A 151 -9.74 11.73 1.32
N ALA A 152 -8.90 10.97 0.62
CA ALA A 152 -8.84 9.51 0.68
C ALA A 152 -8.45 8.96 2.07
N PHE A 153 -8.04 9.78 3.05
CA PHE A 153 -7.86 9.34 4.45
C PHE A 153 -9.13 8.71 5.03
N THR A 154 -10.30 9.16 4.55
CA THR A 154 -11.62 8.62 4.91
C THR A 154 -11.74 7.11 4.67
N THR A 155 -10.91 6.53 3.79
CA THR A 155 -10.80 5.09 3.57
C THR A 155 -10.54 4.33 4.86
N TYR A 156 -9.61 4.81 5.71
CA TYR A 156 -9.24 4.13 6.94
C TYR A 156 -10.39 4.15 7.95
N ALA A 157 -11.04 5.31 8.14
CA ALA A 157 -12.21 5.43 8.99
C ALA A 157 -13.41 4.59 8.49
N CYS A 158 -13.61 4.52 7.16
CA CYS A 158 -14.65 3.68 6.56
C CYS A 158 -14.40 2.19 6.83
N LEU A 159 -13.16 1.71 6.60
CA LEU A 159 -12.79 0.33 6.90
C LEU A 159 -12.97 0.02 8.38
N ASP A 160 -12.51 0.91 9.25
CA ASP A 160 -12.66 0.76 10.70
C ASP A 160 -14.13 0.66 11.13
N HIS A 161 -14.98 1.53 10.58
CA HIS A 161 -16.42 1.51 10.83
C HIS A 161 -17.07 0.21 10.33
N MET A 162 -16.70 -0.27 9.13
CA MET A 162 -17.22 -1.55 8.58
C MET A 162 -16.75 -2.79 9.38
N LEU A 163 -15.69 -2.64 10.18
CA LEU A 163 -15.16 -3.64 11.11
C LEU A 163 -15.72 -3.51 12.53
N ALA A 164 -16.60 -2.55 12.80
CA ALA A 164 -17.22 -2.39 14.12
C ALA A 164 -17.88 -3.70 14.60
N GLY A 165 -17.69 -4.00 15.88
CA GLY A 165 -18.17 -5.25 16.50
C GLY A 165 -17.28 -6.48 16.24
N THR A 166 -16.18 -6.32 15.48
CA THR A 166 -15.20 -7.38 15.27
C THR A 166 -13.99 -7.21 16.19
N LYS A 167 -13.00 -8.11 16.06
CA LYS A 167 -11.71 -8.04 16.75
C LYS A 167 -10.63 -7.37 15.89
N SER A 168 -11.04 -6.57 14.90
CA SER A 168 -10.15 -5.82 14.02
C SER A 168 -10.44 -4.34 14.09
N TYR A 169 -9.37 -3.57 14.25
CA TYR A 169 -9.36 -2.11 14.39
C TYR A 169 -8.41 -1.55 13.33
N VAL A 170 -8.73 -0.42 12.72
CA VAL A 170 -7.89 0.17 11.66
C VAL A 170 -7.56 1.60 12.06
N GLY A 171 -6.26 1.89 12.20
CA GLY A 171 -5.76 3.25 12.36
C GLY A 171 -4.77 3.62 11.25
N ALA A 172 -4.35 4.87 11.23
CA ALA A 172 -3.37 5.40 10.30
C ALA A 172 -2.27 6.20 11.03
N VAL A 173 -1.02 6.09 10.55
CA VAL A 173 0.12 6.81 11.17
C VAL A 173 0.02 8.31 10.95
N GLU A 174 -0.27 8.74 9.73
CA GLU A 174 -0.22 10.14 9.33
C GLU A 174 -1.62 10.77 9.16
N SER A 175 -2.69 10.09 9.59
CA SER A 175 -4.06 10.61 9.49
C SER A 175 -5.02 9.93 10.46
N TYR A 176 -6.30 10.17 10.27
CA TYR A 176 -7.39 9.66 11.10
C TYR A 176 -7.89 8.26 10.66
N PRO A 177 -8.37 7.40 11.59
CA PRO A 177 -8.20 7.52 13.04
C PRO A 177 -6.75 7.21 13.45
N ASP A 178 -6.26 7.89 14.49
CA ASP A 178 -4.89 7.66 14.98
C ASP A 178 -4.84 6.57 16.05
N VAL A 179 -3.64 6.25 16.55
CA VAL A 179 -3.46 5.21 17.56
C VAL A 179 -4.17 5.55 18.88
N HIS A 180 -4.32 6.82 19.25
CA HIS A 180 -4.96 7.23 20.49
C HIS A 180 -6.47 7.06 20.44
N ASP A 181 -7.08 7.30 19.28
CA ASP A 181 -8.49 6.99 19.03
C ASP A 181 -8.73 5.48 19.16
N GLU A 182 -7.86 4.67 18.56
CA GLU A 182 -7.97 3.21 18.63
C GLU A 182 -7.72 2.67 20.04
N ILE A 183 -6.79 3.23 20.81
CA ILE A 183 -6.58 2.87 22.23
C ILE A 183 -7.85 3.07 23.05
N LYS A 184 -8.57 4.19 22.87
CA LYS A 184 -9.83 4.43 23.59
C LYS A 184 -10.86 3.35 23.26
N ARG A 185 -10.97 2.95 21.99
CA ARG A 185 -11.90 1.91 21.53
C ARG A 185 -11.51 0.53 22.06
N LEU A 186 -10.23 0.19 22.01
CA LEU A 186 -9.68 -1.06 22.55
C LEU A 186 -9.94 -1.19 24.07
N LYS A 187 -9.74 -0.11 24.83
CA LYS A 187 -10.07 -0.04 26.26
C LYS A 187 -11.56 -0.25 26.52
N HIS A 188 -12.42 0.44 25.77
CA HIS A 188 -13.87 0.28 25.88
C HIS A 188 -14.31 -1.17 25.60
N ALA A 189 -13.68 -1.81 24.63
CA ALA A 189 -13.91 -3.21 24.26
C ALA A 189 -13.22 -4.22 25.21
N LYS A 190 -12.51 -3.75 26.25
CA LYS A 190 -11.76 -4.58 27.21
C LYS A 190 -10.78 -5.55 26.54
N VAL A 191 -10.06 -5.06 25.53
CA VAL A 191 -8.99 -5.82 24.88
C VAL A 191 -7.77 -5.81 25.80
N GLU A 192 -7.25 -7.00 26.09
CA GLU A 192 -6.07 -7.25 26.94
C GLU A 192 -4.79 -7.47 26.13
N LYS A 193 -4.93 -7.84 24.84
CA LYS A 193 -3.78 -8.07 23.96
C LYS A 193 -4.06 -7.64 22.53
N VAL A 194 -3.20 -6.78 22.00
CA VAL A 194 -3.25 -6.29 20.62
C VAL A 194 -2.13 -6.91 19.80
N TYR A 195 -2.49 -7.45 18.64
CA TYR A 195 -1.55 -7.83 17.58
C TYR A 195 -1.52 -6.71 16.54
N MET A 196 -0.38 -6.08 16.31
CA MET A 196 -0.27 -5.04 15.29
C MET A 196 0.14 -5.64 13.95
N GLN A 197 -0.52 -5.21 12.87
CA GLN A 197 -0.17 -5.59 11.50
C GLN A 197 -0.22 -4.39 10.56
N PRO A 198 0.72 -4.27 9.59
CA PRO A 198 0.64 -3.22 8.58
C PRO A 198 -0.55 -3.43 7.63
N LEU A 199 -1.29 -2.37 7.35
CA LEU A 199 -2.23 -2.29 6.23
C LEU A 199 -1.60 -1.51 5.07
N MET A 200 -0.46 -2.02 4.60
CA MET A 200 0.37 -1.42 3.56
C MET A 200 0.92 -2.52 2.66
N MET A 201 1.25 -2.17 1.41
CA MET A 201 1.84 -3.13 0.46
C MET A 201 3.14 -3.75 0.98
N VAL A 202 3.89 -3.01 1.79
CA VAL A 202 5.21 -3.40 2.30
C VAL A 202 5.31 -3.13 3.80
N ALA A 203 6.03 -3.98 4.52
CA ALA A 203 6.47 -3.68 5.89
C ALA A 203 7.74 -2.81 5.82
N GLY A 204 7.58 -1.53 5.44
CA GLY A 204 8.68 -0.58 5.23
C GLY A 204 9.05 0.24 6.48
N ASN A 205 9.47 1.49 6.27
CA ASN A 205 9.88 2.41 7.34
C ASN A 205 8.83 2.54 8.47
N HIS A 206 7.57 2.83 8.11
CA HIS A 206 6.52 2.99 9.12
C HIS A 206 6.29 1.72 9.94
N ALA A 207 6.28 0.54 9.30
CA ALA A 207 6.12 -0.72 10.02
C ALA A 207 7.27 -1.00 11.00
N HIS A 208 8.50 -0.61 10.68
CA HIS A 208 9.65 -0.82 11.56
C HIS A 208 9.75 0.24 12.66
N ASN A 209 9.55 1.51 12.32
CA ASN A 209 9.84 2.64 13.20
C ASN A 209 8.59 3.09 13.96
N ASP A 210 7.50 3.39 13.26
CA ASP A 210 6.29 3.94 13.87
C ASP A 210 5.43 2.86 14.51
N MET A 211 5.41 1.64 13.97
CA MET A 211 4.60 0.55 14.54
C MET A 211 5.31 -0.18 15.68
N ALA A 212 6.55 -0.65 15.42
CA ALA A 212 7.13 -1.77 16.16
C ALA A 212 8.44 -1.47 16.89
N SER A 213 9.01 -0.27 16.73
CA SER A 213 10.24 0.11 17.42
C SER A 213 10.03 0.30 18.92
N ASP A 214 11.12 0.52 19.65
CA ASP A 214 11.07 0.90 21.08
C ASP A 214 11.11 2.43 21.28
N GLN A 215 10.88 3.21 20.23
CA GLN A 215 10.82 4.68 20.34
C GLN A 215 9.57 5.11 21.12
N PRO A 216 9.61 6.22 21.88
CA PRO A 216 8.51 6.66 22.74
C PRO A 216 7.15 6.80 22.01
N ASN A 217 7.17 7.31 20.78
CA ASN A 217 5.96 7.57 20.00
C ASN A 217 5.58 6.43 19.04
N SER A 218 6.26 5.27 19.13
CA SER A 218 5.84 4.11 18.36
C SER A 218 4.52 3.56 18.91
N TRP A 219 3.68 3.00 18.05
CA TRP A 219 2.40 2.40 18.46
C TRP A 219 2.61 1.31 19.52
N LYS A 220 3.68 0.51 19.39
CA LYS A 220 4.09 -0.48 20.40
C LYS A 220 4.27 0.15 21.78
N THR A 221 5.02 1.24 21.88
CA THR A 221 5.30 1.90 23.15
C THR A 221 4.04 2.57 23.69
N VAL A 222 3.33 3.33 22.86
CA VAL A 222 2.10 4.02 23.24
C VAL A 222 1.03 3.05 23.74
N LEU A 223 0.87 1.87 23.11
CA LEU A 223 -0.04 0.82 23.58
C LEU A 223 0.36 0.27 24.95
N LYS A 224 1.65 -0.04 25.17
CA LYS A 224 2.15 -0.57 26.44
C LYS A 224 2.02 0.41 27.60
N GLU A 225 2.17 1.70 27.34
CA GLU A 225 1.99 2.75 28.35
C GLU A 225 0.52 2.98 28.71
N ASN A 226 -0.40 2.43 27.90
CA ASN A 226 -1.83 2.56 28.04
C ASN A 226 -2.53 1.23 28.37
N ASP A 227 -1.80 0.16 28.73
CA ASP A 227 -2.39 -1.09 29.24
C ASP A 227 -3.16 -0.87 30.56
#